data_AF-A0A8S3EAE7-F1
#
_entry.id   AF-A0A8S3EAE7-F1
#
_cell.length_a   1.000
_cell.length_b   1.000
_cell.length_c   1.000
_cell.angle_alpha   90.00
_cell.angle_beta   90.00
_cell.angle_gamma   90.00
#
_symmetry.space_group_name_H-M   'P 1'
#
loop_
_entity.id
_entity.type
_entity.pdbx_description
1 polymer ?
#
loop_
_entity_poly.entity_id
_entity_poly.type
_entity_poly.pdbx_seq_one_letter_code
_entity_poly.pdbx_strand_id
1 'polypeptide(L)' 'ECYESALAVVKGIITQANVKIDIIDVGGGFPERYPHCVLPSRDLFMLAIKRGFQDLNLTEKPALWCEPGRALVCAGC' A
#
# COMPACT_ATOMS: atom_id res chain seq x y z
N GLU A 1 -9.17 -1.50 -4.12
CA GLU A 1 -9.54 -2.93 -4.06
C GLU A 1 -8.42 -3.83 -3.53
N CYS A 2 -7.42 -4.29 -4.30
CA CYS A 2 -6.45 -5.28 -3.78
C CYS A 2 -5.69 -4.84 -2.50
N TYR A 3 -5.20 -3.60 -2.43
CA TYR A 3 -4.49 -3.08 -1.25
C TYR A 3 -5.42 -2.86 -0.05
N GLU A 4 -6.66 -2.44 -0.29
CA GLU A 4 -7.66 -2.26 0.77
C GLU A 4 -8.00 -3.61 1.41
N SER A 5 -8.22 -4.64 0.60
CA SER A 5 -8.45 -6.01 1.08
C SER A 5 -7.25 -6.57 1.84
N ALA A 6 -6.03 -6.35 1.34
CA ALA A 6 -4.81 -6.76 2.04
C ALA A 6 -4.67 -6.08 3.41
N LEU A 7 -4.92 -4.77 3.47
CA LEU A 7 -4.86 -4.01 4.72
C LEU A 7 -5.99 -4.41 5.69
N ALA A 8 -7.14 -4.85 5.20
CA ALA A 8 -8.20 -5.43 6.05
C ALA A 8 -7.74 -6.74 6.74
N VAL A 9 -6.98 -7.59 6.04
CA VAL A 9 -6.37 -8.80 6.65
C VAL A 9 -5.34 -8.40 7.70
N VAL A 10 -4.47 -7.43 7.38
CA VAL A 10 -3.47 -6.90 8.32
C VAL A 10 -4.13 -6.37 9.59
N LYS A 11 -5.26 -5.66 9.48
CA LYS A 11 -6.04 -5.19 10.65
C LYS A 11 -6.43 -6.33 11.59
N GLY A 12 -6.90 -7.45 11.02
CA GLY A 12 -7.25 -8.64 11.80
C GLY A 12 -6.05 -9.21 12.57
N ILE A 13 -4.90 -9.29 11.90
CA ILE A 13 -3.65 -9.76 12.50
C ILE A 13 -3.19 -8.83 13.63
N ILE A 14 -3.17 -7.51 13.40
CA ILE A 14 -2.78 -6.52 14.42
C ILE A 14 -3.69 -6.63 15.65
N THR A 15 -5.01 -6.72 15.43
CA THR A 15 -6.00 -6.85 16.51
C THR A 15 -5.77 -8.12 17.32
N GLN A 16 -5.48 -9.24 16.66
CA GLN A 16 -5.21 -10.52 17.32
C GLN A 16 -3.86 -10.51 18.07
N ALA A 17 -2.82 -9.91 17.48
CA ALA A 17 -1.49 -9.86 18.07
C ALA A 17 -1.40 -8.92 19.27
N ASN A 18 -2.24 -7.87 19.30
CA ASN A 18 -2.28 -6.86 20.38
C ASN A 18 -0.90 -6.26 20.71
N VAL A 19 -0.13 -5.95 19.67
CA VAL A 19 1.19 -5.33 19.77
C VAL A 19 1.18 -3.93 19.19
N LYS A 20 2.13 -3.10 19.67
CA LYS A 20 2.43 -1.82 19.03
C LYS A 20 3.05 -2.05 17.66
N ILE A 21 2.62 -1.26 16.68
CA ILE A 21 3.15 -1.29 15.32
C ILE A 21 3.85 0.05 15.07
N ASP A 22 5.14 -0.01 14.73
CA ASP A 22 5.93 1.18 14.40
C ASP A 22 5.95 1.46 12.90
N ILE A 23 5.93 0.40 12.06
CA ILE A 23 6.04 0.49 10.61
C ILE A 23 5.06 -0.48 9.95
N ILE A 24 4.39 -0.01 8.90
CA ILE A 24 3.61 -0.84 7.98
C ILE A 24 4.19 -0.65 6.58
N ASP A 25 4.66 -1.74 5.99
CA ASP A 25 5.14 -1.77 4.61
C ASP A 25 4.10 -2.41 3.70
N VAL A 26 3.69 -1.70 2.64
CA VAL A 26 2.74 -2.23 1.64
C VAL A 26 3.42 -3.01 0.52
N GLY A 27 4.75 -3.10 0.54
CA GLY A 27 5.56 -3.81 -0.45
C GLY A 27 5.50 -3.16 -1.83
N GLY A 28 5.70 -3.96 -2.88
CA GLY A 28 5.68 -3.54 -4.27
C GLY A 28 4.31 -3.60 -4.93
N GLY A 29 4.27 -3.86 -6.25
CA GLY A 29 3.02 -3.97 -7.04
C GLY A 29 2.50 -2.65 -7.63
N PHE A 30 3.29 -1.58 -7.51
CA PHE A 30 3.01 -0.30 -8.14
C PHE A 30 2.88 -0.44 -9.66
N PRO A 31 1.89 0.22 -10.28
CA PRO A 31 1.63 0.08 -11.70
C PRO A 31 2.77 0.68 -12.52
N GLU A 32 3.14 -0.02 -13.60
CA GLU A 32 4.21 0.37 -14.52
C GLU A 32 3.67 0.53 -15.95
N ARG A 33 4.09 1.57 -16.67
CA ARG A 33 3.65 1.80 -18.05
C ARG A 33 4.34 0.81 -18.96
N TYR A 34 3.58 -0.14 -19.47
CA TYR A 34 4.00 -0.90 -20.64
C TYR A 34 3.64 -0.13 -21.92
N PRO A 35 4.45 -0.23 -23.00
CA PRO A 35 4.07 0.30 -24.30
C PRO A 35 2.66 -0.21 -24.66
N HIS A 36 1.77 0.71 -25.03
CA HIS A 36 0.35 0.46 -25.38
C HIS A 36 -0.60 0.12 -24.21
N CYS A 37 -0.17 0.24 -22.94
CA CYS A 37 -1.04 0.02 -21.78
C CYS A 37 -1.48 1.35 -21.14
N VAL A 38 -2.79 1.61 -21.10
CA VAL A 38 -3.36 2.73 -20.32
C VAL A 38 -3.50 2.26 -18.88
N LEU A 39 -2.59 2.71 -18.02
CA LEU A 39 -2.70 2.43 -16.60
C LEU A 39 -3.87 3.21 -15.98
N PRO A 40 -4.57 2.62 -14.99
CA PRO A 40 -5.34 3.43 -14.06
C PRO A 40 -4.43 4.48 -13.41
N SER A 41 -4.98 5.65 -13.08
CA SER A 41 -4.22 6.74 -12.48
C SER A 41 -3.44 6.24 -11.25
N ARG A 42 -2.15 6.60 -11.20
CA ARG A 42 -1.29 6.37 -10.02
C ARG A 42 -1.93 6.90 -8.74
N ASP A 43 -2.75 7.94 -8.84
CA ASP A 43 -3.45 8.55 -7.71
C ASP A 43 -4.50 7.61 -7.12
N LEU A 44 -5.19 6.82 -7.94
CA LEU A 44 -6.17 5.83 -7.45
C LEU A 44 -5.49 4.75 -6.61
N PHE A 45 -4.29 4.34 -7.00
CA PHE A 45 -3.50 3.37 -6.26
C PHE A 45 -3.05 3.93 -4.90
N MET A 46 -2.50 5.15 -4.91
CA MET A 46 -2.10 5.84 -3.69
C MET A 46 -3.29 6.11 -2.77
N LEU A 47 -4.46 6.40 -3.35
CA LEU A 47 -5.70 6.61 -2.60
C LEU A 47 -6.18 5.32 -1.93
N ALA A 48 -6.14 4.18 -2.63
CA ALA A 48 -6.52 2.89 -2.05
C ALA A 48 -5.63 2.50 -0.86
N ILE A 49 -4.31 2.69 -0.97
CA ILE A 49 -3.38 2.47 0.14
C ILE A 49 -3.71 3.40 1.32
N LYS A 50 -3.92 4.70 1.05
CA LYS A 50 -4.26 5.67 2.10
C LYS A 50 -5.56 5.32 2.82
N ARG A 51 -6.59 4.93 2.08
CA ARG A 51 -7.89 4.50 2.63
C ARG A 51 -7.73 3.27 3.50
N GLY A 52 -7.13 2.20 2.96
CA GLY A 52 -6.90 0.97 3.73
C GLY A 52 -6.04 1.20 4.98
N PHE A 53 -5.06 2.10 4.91
CA PHE A 53 -4.22 2.46 6.05
C PHE A 53 -5.00 3.24 7.12
N GLN A 54 -5.86 4.17 6.72
CA GLN A 54 -6.76 4.89 7.63
C GLN A 54 -7.74 3.93 8.32
N ASP A 55 -8.27 2.95 7.57
CA ASP A 55 -9.24 1.97 8.08
C ASP A 55 -8.65 1.01 9.11
N LEU A 56 -7.32 0.96 9.29
CA LEU A 56 -6.68 0.22 10.37
C LEU A 56 -7.07 0.75 11.75
N ASN A 57 -7.45 2.04 11.87
CA ASN A 57 -7.89 2.69 13.11
C ASN A 57 -6.93 2.47 14.30
N LEU A 58 -5.63 2.56 14.07
CA LEU A 58 -4.61 2.40 15.09
C LEU A 58 -4.54 3.63 16.00
N THR A 59 -4.31 3.41 17.30
CA THR A 59 -4.21 4.48 18.30
C THR A 59 -3.02 5.40 18.06
N GLU A 60 -1.88 4.82 17.67
CA GLU A 60 -0.72 5.56 17.20
C GLU A 60 -0.60 5.43 15.69
N LYS A 61 0.00 6.43 15.05
CA LYS A 61 0.20 6.44 13.59
C LYS A 61 1.56 5.82 13.25
N PRO A 62 1.63 4.56 12.77
CA PRO A 62 2.88 3.99 12.30
C PRO A 62 3.40 4.72 11.06
N ALA A 63 4.70 4.57 10.80
CA ALA A 63 5.27 4.95 9.51
C ALA A 63 4.70 4.03 8.42
N LEU A 64 4.33 4.61 7.28
CA LEU A 64 3.85 3.88 6.12
C LEU A 64 4.94 3.85 5.06
N TRP A 65 5.44 2.66 4.74
CA TRP A 65 6.52 2.41 3.79
C TRP A 65 6.00 1.68 2.55
N CYS A 66 6.79 1.72 1.47
CA CYS A 66 6.50 0.99 0.25
C CYS A 66 7.79 0.64 -0.51
N GLU A 67 7.73 -0.42 -1.33
CA GLU A 67 8.85 -0.95 -2.10
C GLU A 67 8.60 -0.86 -3.63
N PRO A 68 8.56 0.35 -4.23
CA PRO A 68 8.17 0.55 -5.64
C PRO A 68 9.29 0.23 -6.63
N GLY A 69 10.07 -0.85 -6.42
CA GLY A 69 11.31 -1.13 -7.16
C GLY A 69 11.14 -1.10 -8.68
N ARG A 70 10.16 -1.84 -9.24
CA ARG A 70 9.90 -1.83 -10.70
C ARG A 70 9.44 -0.46 -11.20
N ALA A 71 8.58 0.21 -10.43
CA ALA A 71 8.02 1.50 -10.77
C ALA A 71 9.08 2.62 -10.84
N LEU A 72 10.16 2.49 -10.07
CA LEU A 72 11.28 3.43 -10.09
C LEU A 72 12.21 3.22 -11.29
N VAL A 73 12.44 1.97 -11.69
CA VAL A 73 13.41 1.65 -12.77
C VAL A 73 12.84 1.97 -14.16
N CYS A 74 11.56 1.66 -14.41
CA CYS A 74 10.98 1.89 -15.73
C CYS A 74 10.70 3.38 -16.02
N ALA A 75 10.56 4.23 -14.99
CA ALA A 75 10.49 5.68 -15.18
C ALA A 75 11.81 6.30 -15.71
N GLY A 76 12.91 5.52 -15.74
CA GLY A 76 14.22 5.95 -16.22
C GLY A 76 14.57 5.50 -17.65
N CYS A 77 13.66 4.82 -18.36
CA CYS A 77 13.87 4.28 -19.71
C CYS A 77 13.20 5.13 -20.79
#